data_AF-F2AN75-F1
#
_entry.id   AF-F2AN75-F1
#
_cell.length_a   1.000
_cell.length_b   1.000
_cell.length_c   1.000
_cell.angle_alpha   90.00
_cell.angle_beta   90.00
_cell.angle_gamma   90.00
#
_symmetry.space_group_name_H-M   'P 1'
#
loop_
_entity.id
_entity.type
_entity.pdbx_description
1 polymer ?
#
loop_
_entity_poly.entity_id
_entity_poly.type
_entity_poly.pdbx_seq_one_letter_code
_entity_poly.pdbx_strand_id
1 'polypeptide(L)'
;MSCSGHQILFTLGCLLALTSTGCSTLGLSLYPSGATLTSEAKEVLDASRIPGGIARENAKQVLPPRALQPGDALLIEPINLERDLRLPADQVVLADGTLDLGPYGRVIVAGRDLEQAESLIEQQIAHQIRQQESDCKQFTSEQGSESNRPEPLPEDCDSIAVNVRLLEPVDRFYVLGEVNAPGSYPLSGSETVLDAIVSAGGLTSSANPCQILLARPTDPCECRVTLPVCYREIVQMGNTATNYQMQPGDRVFVASRSCLDELMFWRGSRPCERCSGCNRACRNPEYVTAKPMAMVHDAMIPPGSVGWMRLANETSQTGGLLEPDNMSADQDASLSDYLNTQDAQGNQGDSTSDADIDGELEFAPLSQ
;
A
#
# COMPACT_ATOMS: atom_id res chain seq x y z
N MET A 1 63.54 -41.16 30.41
CA MET A 1 62.52 -40.59 29.51
C MET A 1 61.60 -39.69 30.31
N SER A 2 61.86 -38.38 30.36
CA SER A 2 61.01 -37.42 31.09
C SER A 2 60.96 -36.12 30.30
N CYS A 3 60.01 -36.02 29.36
CA CYS A 3 59.88 -34.87 28.45
C CYS A 3 58.44 -34.70 27.93
N SER A 4 57.43 -35.01 28.75
CA SER A 4 56.00 -34.90 28.38
C SER A 4 55.25 -33.82 29.17
N GLY A 5 55.58 -33.63 30.46
CA GLY A 5 54.87 -32.66 31.32
C GLY A 5 54.99 -31.19 30.88
N HIS A 6 56.12 -30.79 30.29
CA HIS A 6 56.36 -29.38 29.92
C HIS A 6 55.56 -28.94 28.68
N GLN A 7 55.35 -29.83 27.69
CA GLN A 7 54.49 -29.52 26.54
C GLN A 7 53.02 -29.41 26.95
N ILE A 8 52.55 -30.29 27.84
CA ILE A 8 51.16 -30.28 28.32
C ILE A 8 50.87 -29.02 29.16
N LEU A 9 51.82 -28.57 30.00
CA LEU A 9 51.66 -27.28 30.71
C LEU A 9 51.68 -26.08 29.76
N PHE A 10 52.51 -26.08 28.71
CA PHE A 10 52.54 -24.99 27.73
C PHE A 10 51.25 -24.92 26.90
N THR A 11 50.68 -26.06 26.49
CA THR A 11 49.41 -26.06 25.74
C THR A 11 48.22 -25.69 26.62
N LEU A 12 48.14 -26.16 27.87
CA LEU A 12 47.13 -25.66 28.82
C LEU A 12 47.31 -24.18 29.14
N GLY A 13 48.55 -23.71 29.29
CA GLY A 13 48.88 -22.30 29.55
C GLY A 13 48.43 -21.39 28.41
N CYS A 14 48.68 -21.76 27.16
CA CYS A 14 48.17 -21.03 25.99
C CYS A 14 46.64 -21.08 25.88
N LEU A 15 46.00 -22.20 26.21
CA LEU A 15 44.53 -22.30 26.20
C LEU A 15 43.90 -21.39 27.27
N LEU A 16 44.47 -21.35 28.47
CA LEU A 16 44.05 -20.46 29.57
C LEU A 16 44.33 -18.99 29.25
N ALA A 17 45.45 -18.68 28.61
CA ALA A 17 45.77 -17.32 28.17
C ALA A 17 44.72 -16.78 27.17
N LEU A 18 44.28 -17.61 26.21
CA LEU A 18 43.22 -17.27 25.26
C LEU A 18 41.85 -17.05 25.94
N THR A 19 41.59 -17.70 27.08
CA THR A 19 40.39 -17.41 27.89
C THR A 19 40.52 -16.18 28.80
N SER A 20 41.73 -15.62 28.95
CA SER A 20 42.00 -14.45 29.79
C SER A 20 42.00 -13.12 29.02
N THR A 21 42.19 -13.16 27.70
CA THR A 21 41.88 -12.03 26.80
C THR A 21 40.37 -11.89 26.67
N GLY A 22 39.76 -11.11 27.56
CA GLY A 22 38.33 -10.79 27.49
C GLY A 22 37.97 -10.17 26.13
N CYS A 23 36.81 -10.54 25.60
CA CYS A 23 36.34 -10.22 24.24
C CYS A 23 36.45 -8.74 23.84
N SER A 24 36.45 -7.82 24.81
CA SER A 24 36.72 -6.40 24.64
C SER A 24 38.01 -6.08 23.85
N THR A 25 39.06 -6.90 23.93
CA THR A 25 40.31 -6.68 23.15
C THR A 25 40.20 -7.12 21.69
N LEU A 26 39.13 -7.85 21.32
CA LEU A 26 38.84 -8.27 19.94
C LEU A 26 37.78 -7.38 19.27
N GLY A 27 37.35 -6.29 19.92
CA GLY A 27 36.23 -5.45 19.46
C GLY A 27 34.86 -6.10 19.60
N LEU A 28 34.78 -7.31 20.15
CA LEU A 28 33.53 -8.04 20.37
C LEU A 28 32.85 -7.52 21.64
N SER A 29 31.75 -6.80 21.48
CA SER A 29 30.99 -6.24 22.60
C SER A 29 30.27 -7.35 23.38
N LEU A 30 30.61 -7.48 24.67
CA LEU A 30 29.98 -8.45 25.58
C LEU A 30 28.52 -8.09 25.92
N TYR A 31 28.11 -6.86 25.61
CA TYR A 31 26.73 -6.42 25.60
C TYR A 31 26.36 -6.10 24.15
N PRO A 32 25.30 -6.70 23.57
CA PRO A 32 24.86 -6.36 22.23
C PRO A 32 24.34 -4.91 22.25
N SER A 33 25.16 -4.00 21.75
CA SER A 33 24.84 -2.57 21.59
C SER A 33 24.12 -2.28 20.26
N GLY A 34 23.77 -3.33 19.51
CA GLY A 34 23.01 -3.26 18.26
C GLY A 34 21.54 -3.61 18.45
N ALA A 35 20.74 -3.39 17.41
CA ALA A 35 19.29 -3.58 17.46
C ALA A 35 18.90 -5.07 17.44
N THR A 36 18.65 -5.68 18.60
CA THR A 36 18.23 -7.09 18.69
C THR A 36 16.70 -7.26 18.65
N LEU A 37 16.22 -8.33 18.01
CA LEU A 37 14.82 -8.78 18.14
C LEU A 37 14.53 -9.26 19.57
N THR A 38 13.32 -8.98 20.07
CA THR A 38 12.82 -9.61 21.31
C THR A 38 12.56 -11.10 21.08
N SER A 39 12.51 -11.88 22.17
CA SER A 39 12.17 -13.31 22.10
C SER A 39 10.79 -13.53 21.47
N GLU A 40 9.81 -12.72 21.83
CA GLU A 40 8.44 -12.75 21.29
C GLU A 40 8.43 -12.41 19.79
N ALA A 41 9.10 -11.33 19.37
CA ALA A 41 9.19 -10.95 17.96
C ALA A 41 9.88 -12.02 17.13
N LYS A 42 10.91 -12.67 17.70
CA LYS A 42 11.58 -13.81 17.07
C LYS A 42 10.65 -15.03 16.97
N GLU A 43 9.90 -15.36 18.02
CA GLU A 43 8.96 -16.49 18.01
C GLU A 43 7.84 -16.30 16.98
N VAL A 44 7.23 -15.11 16.91
CA VAL A 44 6.22 -14.78 15.90
C VAL A 44 6.81 -14.81 14.49
N LEU A 45 8.02 -14.25 14.30
CA LEU A 45 8.76 -14.31 13.03
C LEU A 45 9.14 -15.75 12.65
N ASP A 46 9.45 -16.61 13.61
CA ASP A 46 9.83 -18.01 13.40
C ASP A 46 8.61 -18.90 13.09
N ALA A 47 7.44 -18.58 13.66
CA ALA A 47 6.15 -19.18 13.30
C ALA A 47 5.61 -18.67 11.95
N SER A 48 5.99 -17.46 11.52
CA SER A 48 5.54 -16.87 10.26
C SER A 48 6.01 -17.68 9.04
N ARG A 49 5.05 -18.04 8.17
CA ARG A 49 5.31 -18.60 6.83
C ARG A 49 5.12 -17.50 5.80
N ILE A 50 5.85 -17.58 4.69
CA ILE A 50 5.68 -16.66 3.54
C ILE A 50 4.24 -16.82 3.01
N PRO A 51 3.34 -15.83 3.19
CA PRO A 51 1.92 -16.00 2.90
C PRO A 51 1.63 -15.75 1.41
N GLY A 52 0.79 -16.59 0.82
CA GLY A 52 0.24 -16.33 -0.52
C GLY A 52 -0.73 -15.15 -0.53
N GLY A 53 -0.97 -14.55 -1.69
CA GLY A 53 -1.99 -13.50 -1.88
C GLY A 53 -1.62 -12.09 -1.40
N ILE A 54 -0.57 -11.91 -0.59
CA ILE A 54 -0.08 -10.57 -0.24
C ILE A 54 0.59 -9.90 -1.45
N ALA A 55 0.33 -8.60 -1.63
CA ALA A 55 0.94 -7.77 -2.67
C ALA A 55 2.47 -7.72 -2.57
N ARG A 56 3.14 -7.83 -3.72
CA ARG A 56 4.60 -7.95 -3.87
C ARG A 56 5.05 -7.21 -5.13
N GLU A 57 6.35 -7.05 -5.32
CA GLU A 57 6.95 -6.41 -6.50
C GLU A 57 6.31 -6.79 -7.86
N ASN A 58 6.15 -8.10 -8.12
CA ASN A 58 5.55 -8.65 -9.36
C ASN A 58 4.01 -8.78 -9.34
N ALA A 59 3.36 -8.29 -8.28
CA ALA A 59 1.92 -8.38 -8.04
C ALA A 59 1.48 -7.27 -7.06
N LYS A 60 1.78 -6.02 -7.42
CA LYS A 60 1.39 -4.84 -6.63
C LYS A 60 -0.13 -4.64 -6.73
N GLN A 61 -0.72 -4.09 -5.68
CA GLN A 61 -2.12 -3.72 -5.59
C GLN A 61 -2.22 -2.19 -5.43
N VAL A 62 -3.33 -1.59 -5.85
CA VAL A 62 -3.61 -0.18 -5.58
C VAL A 62 -3.92 -0.05 -4.09
N LEU A 63 -3.32 0.93 -3.41
CA LEU A 63 -3.66 1.21 -2.01
C LEU A 63 -5.09 1.80 -1.93
N PRO A 64 -5.87 1.48 -0.88
CA PRO A 64 -7.20 2.06 -0.71
C PRO A 64 -7.12 3.59 -0.57
N PRO A 65 -8.18 4.33 -0.96
CA PRO A 65 -8.22 5.77 -0.79
C PRO A 65 -8.04 6.16 0.68
N ARG A 66 -7.15 7.11 0.93
CA ARG A 66 -6.80 7.56 2.28
C ARG A 66 -7.77 8.64 2.77
N ALA A 67 -8.15 8.53 4.03
CA ALA A 67 -8.79 9.61 4.77
C ALA A 67 -7.77 10.66 5.24
N LEU A 68 -8.17 11.94 5.18
CA LEU A 68 -7.40 13.10 5.62
C LEU A 68 -7.05 13.02 7.11
N GLN A 69 -5.83 13.41 7.45
CA GLN A 69 -5.27 13.39 8.80
C GLN A 69 -4.79 14.78 9.22
N PRO A 70 -4.75 15.08 10.54
CA PRO A 70 -4.07 16.26 11.05
C PRO A 70 -2.62 16.35 10.55
N GLY A 71 -2.25 17.50 10.00
CA GLY A 71 -0.96 17.76 9.38
C GLY A 71 -0.93 17.61 7.85
N ASP A 72 -1.97 17.06 7.21
CA ASP A 72 -2.06 17.03 5.75
C ASP A 72 -2.26 18.44 5.17
N ALA A 73 -1.57 18.75 4.06
CA ALA A 73 -1.61 20.05 3.40
C ALA A 73 -2.49 20.01 2.13
N LEU A 74 -3.52 20.85 2.11
CA LEU A 74 -4.52 20.94 1.06
C LEU A 74 -4.42 22.27 0.30
N LEU A 75 -4.38 22.19 -1.02
CA LEU A 75 -4.61 23.31 -1.93
C LEU A 75 -6.09 23.30 -2.33
N ILE A 76 -6.78 24.42 -2.11
CA ILE A 76 -8.19 24.59 -2.46
C ILE A 76 -8.28 25.68 -3.52
N GLU A 77 -8.65 25.31 -4.74
CA GLU A 77 -8.70 26.22 -5.90
C GLU A 77 -10.17 26.41 -6.33
N PRO A 78 -10.71 27.65 -6.41
CA PRO A 78 -12.05 27.86 -6.94
C PRO A 78 -12.09 27.50 -8.43
N ILE A 79 -13.05 26.66 -8.83
CA ILE A 79 -13.21 26.24 -10.23
C ILE A 79 -13.73 27.41 -11.07
N ASN A 80 -14.67 28.18 -10.51
CA ASN A 80 -15.27 29.34 -11.16
C ASN A 80 -14.46 30.62 -10.84
N LEU A 81 -13.48 30.92 -11.71
CA LEU A 81 -12.60 32.10 -11.63
C LEU A 81 -13.33 33.46 -11.67
N GLU A 82 -14.62 33.49 -12.01
CA GLU A 82 -15.45 34.70 -12.03
C GLU A 82 -15.93 35.12 -10.63
N ARG A 83 -15.77 34.26 -9.60
CA ARG A 83 -16.04 34.64 -8.20
C ARG A 83 -14.75 35.11 -7.52
N ASP A 84 -14.80 36.26 -6.85
CA ASP A 84 -13.74 36.79 -5.97
C ASP A 84 -13.59 35.98 -4.64
N LEU A 85 -13.43 34.66 -4.73
CA LEU A 85 -13.27 33.79 -3.57
C LEU A 85 -11.82 33.89 -3.03
N ARG A 86 -11.66 34.56 -1.88
CA ARG A 86 -10.35 34.77 -1.26
C ARG A 86 -10.05 33.71 -0.22
N LEU A 87 -9.61 32.54 -0.69
CA LEU A 87 -9.08 31.48 0.16
C LEU A 87 -7.61 31.75 0.51
N PRO A 88 -7.13 31.36 1.71
CA PRO A 88 -5.71 31.30 2.00
C PRO A 88 -5.05 30.20 1.13
N ALA A 89 -3.83 30.48 0.67
CA ALA A 89 -2.98 29.47 0.03
C ALA A 89 -2.54 28.42 1.05
N ASP A 90 -2.39 27.17 0.58
CA ASP A 90 -1.84 26.00 1.30
C ASP A 90 -2.37 25.82 2.73
N GLN A 91 -3.52 25.17 2.85
CA GLN A 91 -4.25 25.00 4.11
C GLN A 91 -3.91 23.66 4.77
N VAL A 92 -3.34 23.70 5.97
CA VAL A 92 -2.99 22.50 6.73
C VAL A 92 -4.14 22.10 7.65
N VAL A 93 -4.50 20.82 7.65
CA VAL A 93 -5.47 20.25 8.59
C VAL A 93 -4.90 20.36 10.01
N LEU A 94 -5.60 21.08 10.89
CA LEU A 94 -5.17 21.37 12.26
C LEU A 94 -5.25 20.12 13.15
N ALA A 95 -4.63 20.20 14.34
CA ALA A 95 -4.59 19.11 15.32
C ALA A 95 -5.98 18.71 15.88
N ASP A 96 -6.98 19.58 15.76
CA ASP A 96 -8.40 19.30 16.08
C ASP A 96 -9.17 18.67 14.91
N GLY A 97 -8.51 18.44 13.77
CA GLY A 97 -9.10 17.91 12.54
C GLY A 97 -9.85 18.94 11.69
N THR A 98 -9.78 20.22 12.04
CA THR A 98 -10.39 21.31 11.27
C THR A 98 -9.47 21.90 10.21
N LEU A 99 -10.06 22.46 9.17
CA LEU A 99 -9.40 23.27 8.15
C LEU A 99 -9.87 24.73 8.31
N ASP A 100 -8.95 25.68 8.24
CA ASP A 100 -9.26 27.12 8.40
C ASP A 100 -9.40 27.79 7.03
N LEU A 101 -10.65 28.05 6.63
CA LEU A 101 -11.02 28.68 5.37
C LEU A 101 -10.93 30.22 5.43
N GLY A 102 -10.35 30.79 6.50
CA GLY A 102 -10.26 32.23 6.71
C GLY A 102 -11.64 32.88 6.92
N PRO A 103 -12.09 33.81 6.04
CA PRO A 103 -13.36 34.51 6.22
C PRO A 103 -14.60 33.59 6.12
N TYR A 104 -14.45 32.35 5.63
CA TYR A 104 -15.53 31.38 5.51
C TYR A 104 -15.66 30.44 6.73
N GLY A 105 -14.83 30.64 7.76
CA GLY A 105 -14.86 29.89 9.02
C GLY A 105 -14.03 28.60 8.98
N ARG A 106 -14.41 27.60 9.78
CA ARG A 106 -13.71 26.32 9.92
C ARG A 106 -14.61 25.13 9.63
N VAL A 107 -14.05 24.09 9.03
CA VAL A 107 -14.75 22.85 8.68
C VAL A 107 -13.96 21.64 9.16
N ILE A 108 -14.63 20.61 9.68
CA ILE A 108 -13.98 19.36 10.12
C ILE A 108 -13.79 18.45 8.90
N VAL A 109 -12.55 18.18 8.53
CA VAL A 109 -12.19 17.36 7.35
C VAL A 109 -11.42 16.09 7.71
N ALA A 110 -10.81 16.01 8.91
CA ALA A 110 -10.11 14.80 9.32
C ALA A 110 -11.05 13.57 9.38
N GLY A 111 -10.57 12.43 8.90
CA GLY A 111 -11.35 11.20 8.77
C GLY A 111 -12.29 11.15 7.55
N ARG A 112 -12.26 12.16 6.68
CA ARG A 112 -12.97 12.18 5.37
C ARG A 112 -12.01 11.86 4.24
N ASP A 113 -12.51 11.29 3.15
CA ASP A 113 -11.78 11.29 1.87
C ASP A 113 -11.80 12.69 1.22
N LEU A 114 -11.12 12.84 0.09
CA LEU A 114 -11.01 14.12 -0.62
C LEU A 114 -12.36 14.60 -1.17
N GLU A 115 -13.18 13.70 -1.70
CA GLU A 115 -14.48 14.02 -2.31
C GLU A 115 -15.50 14.48 -1.25
N GLN A 116 -15.53 13.81 -0.10
CA GLN A 116 -16.31 14.22 1.07
C GLN A 116 -15.81 15.56 1.63
N ALA A 117 -14.49 15.78 1.67
CA ALA A 117 -13.92 17.04 2.15
C ALA A 117 -14.29 18.21 1.23
N GLU A 118 -14.17 18.03 -0.09
CA GLU A 118 -14.61 18.99 -1.12
C GLU A 118 -16.06 19.41 -0.89
N SER A 119 -16.99 18.45 -0.83
CA SER A 119 -18.42 18.72 -0.61
C SER A 119 -18.69 19.46 0.72
N LEU A 120 -17.98 19.11 1.80
CA LEU A 120 -18.11 19.80 3.09
C LEU A 120 -17.57 21.24 3.05
N ILE A 121 -16.47 21.48 2.34
CA ILE A 121 -15.89 22.81 2.15
C ILE A 121 -16.84 23.69 1.32
N GLU A 122 -17.38 23.17 0.21
CA GLU A 122 -18.36 23.88 -0.62
C GLU A 122 -19.61 24.27 0.19
N GLN A 123 -20.16 23.33 0.95
CA GLN A 123 -21.32 23.58 1.80
C GLN A 123 -21.04 24.65 2.85
N GLN A 124 -19.87 24.62 3.50
CA GLN A 124 -19.48 25.61 4.51
C GLN A 124 -19.32 27.02 3.91
N ILE A 125 -18.64 27.14 2.76
CA ILE A 125 -18.45 28.43 2.08
C ILE A 125 -19.81 28.99 1.63
N ALA A 126 -20.67 28.16 1.03
CA ALA A 126 -22.00 28.58 0.58
C ALA A 126 -22.90 29.02 1.73
N HIS A 127 -22.84 28.33 2.88
CA HIS A 127 -23.54 28.73 4.09
C HIS A 127 -23.05 30.09 4.61
N GLN A 128 -21.73 30.30 4.69
CA GLN A 128 -21.18 31.53 5.25
C GLN A 128 -21.46 32.77 4.37
N ILE A 129 -21.38 32.63 3.03
CA ILE A 129 -21.69 33.73 2.11
C ILE A 129 -23.17 34.14 2.23
N ARG A 130 -24.10 33.17 2.29
CA ARG A 130 -25.54 33.46 2.47
C ARG A 130 -25.82 34.20 3.80
N GLN A 131 -25.12 33.86 4.88
CA GLN A 131 -25.24 34.58 6.15
C GLN A 131 -24.72 36.02 6.06
N GLN A 132 -23.54 36.23 5.47
CA GLN A 132 -22.99 37.58 5.27
C GLN A 132 -23.92 38.46 4.41
N GLU A 133 -24.56 37.88 3.39
CA GLU A 133 -25.58 38.57 2.60
C GLU A 133 -26.83 38.95 3.40
N SER A 134 -27.37 38.05 4.25
CA SER A 134 -28.54 38.37 5.07
C SER A 134 -28.24 39.47 6.09
N ASP A 135 -27.07 39.41 6.72
CA ASP A 135 -26.64 40.40 7.70
C ASP A 135 -26.47 41.78 7.05
N CYS A 136 -25.84 41.83 5.87
CA CYS A 136 -25.66 43.08 5.11
C CYS A 136 -27.01 43.69 4.65
N LYS A 137 -27.95 42.85 4.17
CA LYS A 137 -29.31 43.28 3.77
C LYS A 137 -30.07 43.88 4.95
N GLN A 138 -29.84 43.41 6.17
CA GLN A 138 -30.46 43.97 7.37
C GLN A 138 -29.97 45.40 7.66
N PHE A 139 -28.67 45.69 7.53
CA PHE A 139 -28.13 47.04 7.73
C PHE A 139 -28.53 48.06 6.65
N THR A 140 -28.74 47.62 5.41
CA THR A 140 -29.17 48.53 4.32
C THR A 140 -30.66 48.92 4.37
N SER A 141 -31.45 48.26 5.23
CA SER A 141 -32.92 48.40 5.22
C SER A 141 -33.49 49.65 5.92
N GLU A 142 -32.67 50.46 6.58
CA GLU A 142 -33.14 51.64 7.34
C GLU A 142 -33.19 52.97 6.54
N GLN A 143 -32.56 53.06 5.35
CA GLN A 143 -32.63 54.26 4.50
C GLN A 143 -32.62 53.93 3.00
N GLY A 144 -33.77 54.09 2.33
CA GLY A 144 -33.83 54.14 0.86
C GLY A 144 -35.07 53.48 0.27
N SER A 145 -36.09 54.28 -0.01
CA SER A 145 -37.25 53.86 -0.82
C SER A 145 -36.89 53.73 -2.32
N GLU A 146 -37.73 52.96 -3.01
CA GLU A 146 -37.99 52.99 -4.47
C GLU A 146 -37.07 52.24 -5.45
N SER A 147 -37.70 51.26 -6.10
CA SER A 147 -37.51 50.85 -7.50
C SER A 147 -36.13 50.32 -7.93
N ASN A 148 -35.98 49.01 -7.81
CA ASN A 148 -35.58 48.21 -8.98
C ASN A 148 -36.38 46.90 -9.03
N ARG A 149 -36.68 46.42 -10.25
CA ARG A 149 -37.20 45.06 -10.45
C ARG A 149 -36.17 44.07 -9.91
N PRO A 150 -36.58 42.93 -9.32
CA PRO A 150 -35.66 41.81 -9.20
C PRO A 150 -35.28 41.38 -10.61
N GLU A 151 -34.05 41.67 -10.99
CA GLU A 151 -33.38 41.03 -12.11
C GLU A 151 -33.39 39.52 -11.83
N PRO A 152 -33.78 38.66 -12.78
CA PRO A 152 -33.80 37.23 -12.52
C PRO A 152 -32.35 36.81 -12.23
N LEU A 153 -32.09 36.36 -11.00
CA LEU A 153 -30.79 35.79 -10.66
C LEU A 153 -30.50 34.68 -11.67
N PRO A 154 -29.34 34.70 -12.36
CA PRO A 154 -28.97 33.64 -13.27
C PRO A 154 -29.03 32.30 -12.53
N GLU A 155 -29.65 31.29 -13.13
CA GLU A 155 -29.91 29.99 -12.47
C GLU A 155 -28.63 29.23 -12.08
N ASP A 156 -27.46 29.69 -12.56
CA ASP A 156 -26.12 29.17 -12.26
C ASP A 156 -25.35 29.95 -11.16
N CYS A 157 -25.92 31.01 -10.56
CA CYS A 157 -25.18 31.86 -9.61
C CYS A 157 -24.91 31.26 -8.21
N ASP A 158 -25.50 30.11 -7.85
CA ASP A 158 -25.45 29.59 -6.47
C ASP A 158 -24.57 28.34 -6.27
N SER A 159 -24.03 27.75 -7.34
CA SER A 159 -23.07 26.64 -7.27
C SER A 159 -21.64 27.15 -7.00
N ILE A 160 -21.23 27.06 -5.73
CA ILE A 160 -19.82 27.19 -5.36
C ILE A 160 -19.16 25.85 -5.65
N ALA A 161 -18.16 25.86 -6.51
CA ALA A 161 -17.41 24.69 -6.92
C ALA A 161 -15.92 24.91 -6.62
N VAL A 162 -15.29 24.02 -5.84
CA VAL A 162 -13.87 24.10 -5.48
C VAL A 162 -13.17 22.78 -5.78
N ASN A 163 -11.91 22.84 -6.20
CA ASN A 163 -11.07 21.67 -6.40
C ASN A 163 -10.15 21.51 -5.18
N VAL A 164 -10.23 20.38 -4.47
CA VAL A 164 -9.38 20.09 -3.31
C VAL A 164 -8.26 19.13 -3.68
N ARG A 165 -7.01 19.59 -3.55
CA ARG A 165 -5.82 18.83 -3.95
C ARG A 165 -4.88 18.63 -2.76
N LEU A 166 -4.57 17.37 -2.46
CA LEU A 166 -3.59 17.01 -1.43
C LEU A 166 -2.18 17.23 -1.97
N LEU A 167 -1.43 18.18 -1.38
CA LEU A 167 -0.09 18.56 -1.84
C LEU A 167 0.98 17.59 -1.36
N GLU A 168 0.92 17.23 -0.08
CA GLU A 168 1.88 16.34 0.58
C GLU A 168 1.14 15.20 1.30
N PRO A 169 0.71 14.14 0.59
CA PRO A 169 0.15 12.93 1.21
C PRO A 169 1.25 12.17 1.95
N VAL A 170 1.55 12.53 3.20
CA VAL A 170 2.68 11.93 3.93
C VAL A 170 2.29 10.67 4.68
N ASP A 171 1.83 9.66 3.94
CA ASP A 171 1.86 8.29 4.47
C ASP A 171 3.32 7.91 4.72
N ARG A 172 3.58 7.21 5.83
CA ARG A 172 4.94 6.90 6.26
C ARG A 172 5.10 5.42 6.55
N PHE A 173 6.22 4.87 6.10
CA PHE A 173 6.76 3.63 6.63
C PHE A 173 8.00 3.93 7.47
N TYR A 174 8.40 2.97 8.30
CA TYR A 174 9.51 3.11 9.24
C TYR A 174 10.57 2.05 8.95
N VAL A 175 11.84 2.44 8.89
CA VAL A 175 12.97 1.52 8.77
C VAL A 175 13.86 1.68 10.00
N LEU A 176 14.04 0.58 10.72
CA LEU A 176 14.60 0.56 12.06
C LEU A 176 15.66 -0.53 12.21
N GLY A 177 16.56 -0.32 13.18
CA GLY A 177 17.63 -1.25 13.50
C GLY A 177 18.89 -1.01 12.66
N GLU A 178 19.55 -2.10 12.23
CA GLU A 178 20.87 -2.07 11.57
C GLU A 178 20.82 -1.64 10.09
N VAL A 179 20.40 -0.40 9.86
CA VAL A 179 20.47 0.29 8.56
C VAL A 179 21.31 1.57 8.67
N ASN A 180 21.84 2.07 7.56
CA ASN A 180 22.73 3.23 7.57
C ASN A 180 22.01 4.54 7.97
N ALA A 181 20.71 4.65 7.68
CA ALA A 181 19.84 5.75 8.11
C ALA A 181 18.51 5.18 8.65
N PRO A 182 18.39 4.90 9.95
CA PRO A 182 17.10 4.52 10.55
C PRO A 182 16.19 5.75 10.67
N GLY A 183 14.91 5.61 10.33
CA GLY A 183 13.97 6.74 10.30
C GLY A 183 12.60 6.44 9.69
N SER A 184 11.80 7.49 9.53
CA SER A 184 10.52 7.47 8.81
C SER A 184 10.69 7.96 7.37
N TYR A 185 10.06 7.29 6.42
CA TYR A 185 10.16 7.58 5.00
C TYR A 185 8.76 7.79 4.39
N PRO A 186 8.58 8.69 3.41
CA PRO A 186 7.32 8.88 2.73
C PRO A 186 6.96 7.65 1.87
N LEU A 187 5.66 7.38 1.72
CA LEU A 187 5.11 6.28 0.93
C LEU A 187 4.27 6.84 -0.22
N SER A 188 4.70 6.65 -1.46
CA SER A 188 3.95 7.01 -2.67
C SER A 188 2.93 5.92 -3.09
N GLY A 189 3.06 4.73 -2.51
CA GLY A 189 2.14 3.60 -2.67
C GLY A 189 2.62 2.49 -3.61
N SER A 190 3.83 2.59 -4.16
CA SER A 190 4.39 1.57 -5.06
C SER A 190 5.68 0.93 -4.53
N GLU A 191 6.20 1.43 -3.42
CA GLU A 191 7.43 1.01 -2.76
C GLU A 191 7.33 -0.42 -2.23
N THR A 192 8.46 -1.10 -2.24
CA THR A 192 8.66 -2.45 -1.72
C THR A 192 9.60 -2.46 -0.53
N VAL A 193 9.71 -3.59 0.17
CA VAL A 193 10.66 -3.76 1.28
C VAL A 193 12.11 -3.48 0.85
N LEU A 194 12.48 -3.81 -0.40
CA LEU A 194 13.79 -3.47 -0.95
C LEU A 194 13.96 -1.96 -1.08
N ASP A 195 12.97 -1.26 -1.64
CA ASP A 195 13.00 0.20 -1.81
C ASP A 195 13.11 0.91 -0.45
N ALA A 196 12.43 0.39 0.58
CA ALA A 196 12.54 0.86 1.95
C ALA A 196 13.96 0.72 2.52
N ILE A 197 14.59 -0.46 2.37
CA ILE A 197 15.97 -0.69 2.83
C ILE A 197 16.97 0.17 2.05
N VAL A 198 16.79 0.34 0.74
CA VAL A 198 17.66 1.19 -0.10
C VAL A 198 17.51 2.66 0.26
N SER A 199 16.29 3.14 0.52
CA SER A 199 16.01 4.51 0.99
C SER A 199 16.65 4.80 2.36
N ALA A 200 16.75 3.79 3.21
CA ALA A 200 17.51 3.82 4.48
C ALA A 200 19.04 3.70 4.30
N GLY A 201 19.56 3.87 3.08
CA GLY A 201 20.98 3.79 2.75
C GLY A 201 21.55 2.37 2.76
N GLY A 202 20.70 1.33 2.81
CA GLY A 202 21.11 -0.06 2.90
C GLY A 202 21.43 -0.55 4.32
N LEU A 203 21.80 -1.83 4.42
CA LEU A 203 22.16 -2.49 5.67
C LEU A 203 23.55 -2.04 6.18
N THR A 204 23.75 -2.01 7.49
CA THR A 204 25.10 -1.82 8.09
C THR A 204 25.95 -3.08 7.97
N SER A 205 27.26 -2.99 8.26
CA SER A 205 28.13 -4.18 8.36
C SER A 205 27.74 -5.13 9.50
N SER A 206 27.06 -4.61 10.53
CA SER A 206 26.60 -5.35 11.72
C SER A 206 25.20 -5.94 11.56
N ALA A 207 24.51 -5.64 10.46
CA ALA A 207 23.19 -6.17 10.15
C ALA A 207 23.19 -7.69 9.92
N ASN A 208 22.12 -8.35 10.38
CA ASN A 208 21.86 -9.76 10.10
C ASN A 208 20.87 -9.91 8.93
N PRO A 209 21.34 -10.23 7.71
CA PRO A 209 20.47 -10.35 6.53
C PRO A 209 19.53 -11.57 6.57
N CYS A 210 19.62 -12.42 7.60
CA CYS A 210 18.68 -13.51 7.87
C CYS A 210 17.66 -13.19 8.97
N GLN A 211 17.74 -12.02 9.61
CA GLN A 211 16.82 -11.56 10.65
C GLN A 211 16.29 -10.17 10.32
N ILE A 212 15.60 -10.08 9.18
CA ILE A 212 14.86 -8.90 8.75
C ILE A 212 13.37 -9.26 8.74
N LEU A 213 12.56 -8.39 9.33
CA LEU A 213 11.11 -8.53 9.34
C LEU A 213 10.42 -7.27 8.86
N LEU A 214 9.22 -7.46 8.32
CA LEU A 214 8.23 -6.42 8.06
C LEU A 214 7.09 -6.63 9.06
N ALA A 215 6.94 -5.73 10.03
CA ALA A 215 5.82 -5.71 10.96
C ALA A 215 4.76 -4.73 10.46
N ARG A 216 3.57 -5.25 10.15
CA ARG A 216 2.40 -4.46 9.79
C ARG A 216 1.62 -4.10 11.06
N PRO A 217 1.20 -2.84 11.25
CA PRO A 217 0.35 -2.49 12.38
C PRO A 217 -0.97 -3.29 12.36
N THR A 218 -1.34 -3.80 13.54
CA THR A 218 -2.62 -4.48 13.81
C THR A 218 -3.15 -3.98 15.15
N ASP A 219 -4.45 -4.12 15.37
CA ASP A 219 -5.05 -3.62 16.60
C ASP A 219 -4.53 -4.35 17.85
N PRO A 220 -4.66 -3.75 19.05
CA PRO A 220 -4.26 -4.37 20.29
C PRO A 220 -4.93 -5.74 20.48
N CYS A 221 -4.15 -6.73 20.91
CA CYS A 221 -4.59 -8.11 21.12
C CYS A 221 -5.02 -8.91 19.88
N GLU A 222 -4.93 -8.36 18.66
CA GLU A 222 -5.10 -9.12 17.42
C GLU A 222 -3.85 -9.91 17.00
N CYS A 223 -4.04 -10.82 16.03
CA CYS A 223 -2.97 -11.58 15.39
C CYS A 223 -1.90 -10.66 14.77
N ARG A 224 -0.67 -10.70 15.29
CA ARG A 224 0.43 -9.86 14.80
C ARG A 224 0.90 -10.29 13.41
N VAL A 225 0.73 -9.42 12.42
CA VAL A 225 1.24 -9.62 11.06
C VAL A 225 2.73 -9.25 11.00
N THR A 226 3.57 -10.25 11.25
CA THR A 226 5.03 -10.17 11.08
C THR A 226 5.44 -11.04 9.90
N LEU A 227 6.04 -10.42 8.88
CA LEU A 227 6.42 -11.08 7.63
C LEU A 227 7.94 -11.21 7.53
N PRO A 228 8.47 -12.39 7.12
CA PRO A 228 9.91 -12.61 7.02
C PRO A 228 10.45 -12.05 5.70
N VAL A 229 11.60 -11.38 5.74
CA VAL A 229 12.24 -10.75 4.58
C VAL A 229 13.54 -11.48 4.23
N CYS A 230 13.56 -12.15 3.08
CA CYS A 230 14.71 -12.91 2.59
C CYS A 230 15.63 -12.03 1.72
N TYR A 231 16.22 -10.99 2.33
CA TYR A 231 16.99 -9.94 1.64
C TYR A 231 18.02 -10.47 0.63
N ARG A 232 18.76 -11.53 0.96
CA ARG A 232 19.74 -12.15 0.05
C ARG A 232 19.11 -12.69 -1.23
N GLU A 233 17.92 -13.26 -1.15
CA GLU A 233 17.26 -13.84 -2.30
C GLU A 233 16.65 -12.77 -3.19
N ILE A 234 16.12 -11.70 -2.58
CA ILE A 234 15.67 -10.50 -3.28
C ILE A 234 16.84 -9.92 -4.09
N VAL A 235 17.97 -9.62 -3.43
CA VAL A 235 19.10 -8.89 -4.05
C VAL A 235 19.98 -9.76 -4.96
N GLN A 236 20.22 -11.02 -4.62
CA GLN A 236 21.18 -11.88 -5.37
C GLN A 236 20.50 -12.85 -6.35
N MET A 237 19.24 -13.22 -6.10
CA MET A 237 18.53 -14.24 -6.90
C MET A 237 17.30 -13.68 -7.63
N GLY A 238 16.92 -12.42 -7.41
CA GLY A 238 15.68 -11.82 -7.95
C GLY A 238 14.40 -12.45 -7.39
N ASN A 239 14.47 -13.11 -6.22
CA ASN A 239 13.32 -13.78 -5.63
C ASN A 239 12.39 -12.77 -4.94
N THR A 240 11.39 -12.28 -5.66
CA THR A 240 10.41 -11.32 -5.16
C THR A 240 9.41 -11.91 -4.15
N ALA A 241 9.53 -13.18 -3.74
CA ALA A 241 8.57 -13.85 -2.86
C ALA A 241 8.44 -13.22 -1.46
N THR A 242 9.46 -12.48 -1.02
CA THR A 242 9.44 -11.70 0.23
C THR A 242 9.68 -10.21 0.02
N ASN A 243 9.70 -9.74 -1.23
CA ASN A 243 9.71 -8.31 -1.54
C ASN A 243 8.26 -7.80 -1.59
N TYR A 244 7.66 -7.68 -0.41
CA TYR A 244 6.29 -7.21 -0.24
C TYR A 244 6.16 -5.74 -0.63
N GLN A 245 4.97 -5.34 -1.09
CA GLN A 245 4.61 -3.94 -1.22
C GLN A 245 4.36 -3.33 0.17
N MET A 246 4.93 -2.15 0.40
CA MET A 246 4.79 -1.40 1.65
C MET A 246 3.38 -0.81 1.78
N GLN A 247 2.84 -0.80 2.99
CA GLN A 247 1.57 -0.16 3.35
C GLN A 247 1.78 0.96 4.39
N PRO A 248 0.84 1.90 4.53
CA PRO A 248 0.92 2.95 5.54
C PRO A 248 1.16 2.39 6.96
N GLY A 249 2.14 2.94 7.66
CA GLY A 249 2.50 2.54 9.02
C GLY A 249 3.34 1.25 9.15
N ASP A 250 3.64 0.56 8.04
CA ASP A 250 4.51 -0.63 8.03
C ASP A 250 5.92 -0.31 8.60
N ARG A 251 6.51 -1.31 9.26
CA ARG A 251 7.80 -1.18 9.96
C ARG A 251 8.76 -2.28 9.53
N VAL A 252 9.81 -1.91 8.79
CA VAL A 252 10.94 -2.80 8.50
C VAL A 252 11.92 -2.74 9.66
N PHE A 253 12.21 -3.88 10.28
CA PHE A 253 13.20 -3.98 11.35
C PHE A 253 14.33 -4.93 10.92
N VAL A 254 15.57 -4.43 10.98
CA VAL A 254 16.79 -5.17 10.67
C VAL A 254 17.52 -5.46 11.99
N ALA A 255 17.63 -6.74 12.34
CA ALA A 255 18.34 -7.14 13.55
C ALA A 255 19.86 -7.05 13.39
N SER A 256 20.59 -6.84 14.49
CA SER A 256 22.04 -7.03 14.53
C SER A 256 22.42 -8.50 14.55
N ARG A 257 23.63 -8.79 14.05
CA ARG A 257 24.27 -10.10 14.22
C ARG A 257 24.53 -10.35 15.69
N SER A 258 24.42 -11.60 16.13
CA SER A 258 24.89 -11.98 17.46
C SER A 258 26.41 -12.19 17.45
N CYS A 259 27.04 -12.11 18.62
CA CYS A 259 28.47 -12.45 18.78
C CYS A 259 28.81 -13.85 18.21
N LEU A 260 27.88 -14.82 18.29
CA LEU A 260 28.05 -16.14 17.68
C LEU A 260 27.99 -16.11 16.14
N ASP A 261 27.19 -15.22 15.55
CA ASP A 261 27.11 -15.04 14.09
C ASP A 261 28.34 -14.33 13.53
N GLU A 262 28.98 -13.45 14.31
CA GLU A 262 30.26 -12.82 13.98
C GLU A 262 31.42 -13.83 14.08
N LEU A 263 31.51 -14.55 15.21
CA LEU A 263 32.52 -15.60 15.41
C LEU A 263 32.41 -16.73 14.38
N MET A 264 31.19 -17.13 14.00
CA MET A 264 30.95 -18.14 12.95
C MET A 264 30.80 -17.54 11.55
N PHE A 265 31.67 -16.60 11.17
CA PHE A 265 31.65 -15.93 9.87
C PHE A 265 31.61 -16.90 8.66
N TRP A 266 32.17 -18.11 8.79
CA TRP A 266 32.10 -19.19 7.78
C TRP A 266 30.69 -19.73 7.51
N ARG A 267 29.73 -19.51 8.41
CA ARG A 267 28.29 -19.73 8.15
C ARG A 267 27.66 -18.56 7.38
N GLY A 268 28.32 -17.41 7.35
CA GLY A 268 27.83 -16.18 6.71
C GLY A 268 27.62 -16.29 5.20
N SER A 269 28.13 -17.31 4.51
CA SER A 269 27.85 -17.57 3.09
C SER A 269 26.62 -18.45 2.84
N ARG A 270 26.00 -19.02 3.88
CA ARG A 270 24.84 -19.93 3.72
C ARG A 270 23.55 -19.15 3.45
N PRO A 271 22.58 -19.73 2.71
CA PRO A 271 21.21 -19.21 2.68
C PRO A 271 20.58 -19.35 4.06
N CYS A 272 19.66 -18.44 4.38
CA CYS A 272 18.90 -18.49 5.63
C CYS A 272 17.93 -19.68 5.59
N GLU A 273 17.80 -20.44 6.69
CA GLU A 273 16.99 -21.67 6.73
C GLU A 273 15.51 -21.44 6.37
N ARG A 274 14.94 -20.27 6.68
CA ARG A 274 13.57 -19.89 6.30
C ARG A 274 13.39 -19.59 4.80
N CYS A 275 14.48 -19.26 4.10
CA CYS A 275 14.43 -18.75 2.73
C CYS A 275 14.66 -19.86 1.69
N SER A 276 15.33 -20.97 2.07
CA SER A 276 15.59 -22.07 1.15
C SER A 276 14.30 -22.68 0.57
N GLY A 277 14.08 -22.53 -0.74
CA GLY A 277 12.95 -23.16 -1.42
C GLY A 277 12.99 -23.14 -2.95
N CYS A 278 13.12 -21.95 -3.57
CA CYS A 278 12.75 -21.77 -4.98
C CYS A 278 13.89 -21.36 -5.93
N ASN A 279 15.10 -21.12 -5.43
CA ASN A 279 16.19 -20.59 -6.25
C ASN A 279 16.84 -21.68 -7.12
N ARG A 280 16.52 -21.67 -8.42
CA ARG A 280 17.13 -22.53 -9.45
C ARG A 280 17.42 -21.71 -10.70
N ALA A 281 18.56 -21.95 -11.34
CA ALA A 281 18.88 -21.31 -12.60
C ALA A 281 17.84 -21.68 -13.68
N CYS A 282 17.30 -20.67 -14.38
CA CYS A 282 16.46 -20.90 -15.54
C CYS A 282 17.30 -21.50 -16.68
N ARG A 283 16.79 -22.54 -17.35
CA ARG A 283 17.47 -23.12 -18.52
C ARG A 283 17.37 -22.23 -19.76
N ASN A 284 16.21 -21.61 -19.99
CA ASN A 284 15.94 -20.74 -21.13
C ASN A 284 15.35 -19.41 -20.64
N PRO A 285 16.17 -18.37 -20.39
CA PRO A 285 15.72 -17.13 -19.74
C PRO A 285 14.72 -16.33 -20.60
N GLU A 286 14.83 -16.40 -21.94
CA GLU A 286 14.00 -15.63 -22.89
C GLU A 286 12.49 -15.90 -22.76
N TYR A 287 12.09 -17.09 -22.31
CA TYR A 287 10.67 -17.45 -22.13
C TYR A 287 10.11 -17.12 -20.74
N VAL A 288 10.93 -16.58 -19.83
CA VAL A 288 10.50 -16.20 -18.49
C VAL A 288 10.28 -14.69 -18.46
N THR A 289 9.10 -14.26 -18.91
CA THR A 289 8.65 -12.89 -18.69
C THR A 289 8.23 -12.71 -17.23
N ALA A 290 8.73 -11.65 -16.58
CA ALA A 290 8.17 -11.22 -15.32
C ALA A 290 6.69 -10.89 -15.52
N LYS A 291 5.83 -11.23 -14.56
CA LYS A 291 4.46 -10.71 -14.58
C LYS A 291 4.57 -9.18 -14.46
N PRO A 292 4.05 -8.39 -15.42
CA PRO A 292 3.94 -6.96 -15.22
C PRO A 292 3.06 -6.72 -13.98
N MET A 293 3.17 -5.52 -13.38
CA MET A 293 2.21 -5.07 -12.37
C MET A 293 0.80 -5.39 -12.88
N ALA A 294 -0.01 -6.07 -12.06
CA ALA A 294 -1.33 -6.52 -12.46
C ALA A 294 -2.08 -5.33 -13.05
N MET A 295 -2.36 -5.38 -14.36
CA MET A 295 -2.98 -4.26 -15.04
C MET A 295 -4.33 -4.03 -14.38
N VAL A 296 -4.53 -2.81 -13.91
CA VAL A 296 -5.67 -2.43 -13.09
C VAL A 296 -6.90 -2.40 -13.99
N HIS A 297 -7.57 -3.55 -14.12
CA HIS A 297 -8.80 -3.68 -14.90
C HIS A 297 -10.02 -3.21 -14.09
N ASP A 298 -9.95 -3.29 -12.76
CA ASP A 298 -11.09 -3.07 -11.85
C ASP A 298 -11.08 -1.72 -11.10
N ALA A 299 -10.18 -0.79 -11.45
CA ALA A 299 -10.20 0.58 -10.91
C ALA A 299 -10.33 1.67 -12.00
N MET A 300 -10.83 1.31 -13.19
CA MET A 300 -11.44 2.30 -14.07
C MET A 300 -12.77 2.77 -13.44
N ILE A 301 -12.69 3.80 -12.61
CA ILE A 301 -13.81 4.73 -12.43
C ILE A 301 -14.04 5.36 -13.82
N PRO A 302 -15.15 5.10 -14.52
CA PRO A 302 -15.33 5.64 -15.86
C PRO A 302 -15.46 7.17 -15.77
N PRO A 303 -14.79 7.94 -16.66
CA PRO A 303 -14.85 9.40 -16.63
C PRO A 303 -16.31 9.85 -16.79
N GLY A 304 -16.82 10.56 -15.79
CA GLY A 304 -18.23 10.99 -15.71
C GLY A 304 -19.12 10.21 -14.74
N SER A 305 -18.58 9.28 -13.93
CA SER A 305 -19.36 8.62 -12.85
C SER A 305 -19.44 9.43 -11.54
N VAL A 306 -18.51 10.36 -11.31
CA VAL A 306 -18.66 11.47 -10.35
C VAL A 306 -19.28 12.66 -11.06
N GLY A 307 -20.62 12.65 -11.14
CA GLY A 307 -21.39 13.69 -11.81
C GLY A 307 -22.88 13.36 -11.87
N TRP A 308 -23.70 14.14 -11.16
CA TRP A 308 -25.17 14.15 -11.23
C TRP A 308 -25.95 13.02 -10.51
N MET A 309 -25.64 12.71 -9.25
CA MET A 309 -26.72 12.35 -8.32
C MET A 309 -27.36 13.62 -7.76
N ARG A 310 -28.29 14.17 -8.56
CA ARG A 310 -29.29 15.14 -8.06
C ARG A 310 -30.08 14.47 -6.94
N LEU A 311 -30.32 15.20 -5.86
CA LEU A 311 -31.23 14.84 -4.77
C LEU A 311 -32.63 14.48 -5.32
N ALA A 312 -32.86 13.18 -5.51
CA ALA A 312 -34.20 12.62 -5.61
C ALA A 312 -34.59 12.11 -4.22
N ASN A 313 -35.57 12.79 -3.64
CA ASN A 313 -36.18 12.51 -2.34
C ASN A 313 -36.68 11.05 -2.23
N GLU A 314 -35.86 10.15 -1.69
CA GLU A 314 -36.30 8.80 -1.31
C GLU A 314 -36.65 8.74 0.17
N THR A 315 -37.94 8.50 0.41
CA THR A 315 -38.50 8.30 1.74
C THR A 315 -37.91 7.07 2.41
N SER A 316 -37.52 7.22 3.67
CA SER A 316 -37.13 6.12 4.56
C SER A 316 -38.10 4.94 4.47
N GLN A 317 -37.64 3.82 3.89
CA GLN A 317 -38.22 2.51 4.13
C GLN A 317 -37.27 1.70 5.01
N THR A 318 -37.47 1.83 6.32
CA THR A 318 -37.01 0.84 7.28
C THR A 318 -37.75 -0.48 7.05
N GLY A 319 -37.05 -1.54 6.66
CA GLY A 319 -37.64 -2.88 6.58
C GLY A 319 -36.62 -3.96 6.23
N GLY A 320 -36.60 -5.05 7.00
CA GLY A 320 -35.83 -6.26 6.64
C GLY A 320 -34.75 -6.71 7.62
N LEU A 321 -35.00 -6.67 8.93
CA LEU A 321 -34.31 -7.59 9.85
C LEU A 321 -34.68 -9.03 9.47
N LEU A 322 -33.69 -9.89 9.24
CA LEU A 322 -33.84 -11.35 9.25
C LEU A 322 -32.70 -11.96 10.05
N GLU A 323 -33.01 -12.36 11.28
CA GLU A 323 -32.23 -13.35 12.03
C GLU A 323 -32.52 -14.77 11.50
N PRO A 324 -31.65 -15.76 11.80
CA PRO A 324 -31.64 -17.05 11.12
C PRO A 324 -32.50 -18.11 11.83
N ASP A 325 -33.01 -19.10 11.07
CA ASP A 325 -33.40 -20.39 11.65
C ASP A 325 -33.28 -21.57 10.65
N ASN A 326 -32.21 -22.34 10.83
CA ASN A 326 -32.20 -23.79 11.08
C ASN A 326 -32.71 -24.85 10.06
N MET A 327 -31.99 -26.00 10.05
CA MET A 327 -32.32 -27.32 9.45
C MET A 327 -32.33 -27.43 7.90
N SER A 328 -31.77 -28.47 7.25
CA SER A 328 -30.93 -29.59 7.73
C SER A 328 -30.30 -30.37 6.56
N ALA A 329 -29.06 -30.84 6.75
CA ALA A 329 -28.45 -32.11 6.29
C ALA A 329 -28.53 -32.62 4.82
N ASP A 330 -27.42 -33.28 4.45
CA ASP A 330 -27.30 -34.41 3.49
C ASP A 330 -27.33 -34.17 1.96
N GLN A 331 -26.12 -34.18 1.37
CA GLN A 331 -25.57 -35.24 0.48
C GLN A 331 -24.75 -34.74 -0.72
N ASP A 332 -23.63 -35.42 -0.95
CA ASP A 332 -22.67 -35.18 -2.02
C ASP A 332 -23.22 -35.53 -3.41
N ALA A 333 -22.92 -34.71 -4.42
CA ALA A 333 -22.89 -35.14 -5.82
C ALA A 333 -21.84 -34.34 -6.62
N SER A 334 -21.00 -35.07 -7.36
CA SER A 334 -19.81 -34.55 -8.06
C SER A 334 -20.09 -33.97 -9.44
N LEU A 335 -19.17 -33.15 -9.96
CA LEU A 335 -19.15 -32.75 -11.37
C LEU A 335 -18.93 -33.97 -12.29
N SER A 336 -20.01 -34.58 -12.77
CA SER A 336 -19.98 -35.60 -13.84
C SER A 336 -21.11 -35.50 -14.87
N ASP A 337 -22.18 -34.74 -14.58
CA ASP A 337 -23.44 -34.84 -15.34
C ASP A 337 -23.57 -33.86 -16.52
N TYR A 338 -22.54 -33.07 -16.82
CA TYR A 338 -22.58 -32.04 -17.87
C TYR A 338 -22.00 -32.46 -19.23
N LEU A 339 -21.53 -33.70 -19.41
CA LEU A 339 -20.84 -34.14 -20.64
C LEU A 339 -21.23 -35.55 -21.09
N ASN A 340 -22.53 -35.86 -21.27
CA ASN A 340 -22.96 -37.04 -22.05
C ASN A 340 -24.42 -36.97 -22.56
N THR A 341 -24.67 -36.10 -23.54
CA THR A 341 -25.78 -36.16 -24.49
C THR A 341 -25.42 -35.26 -25.68
N GLN A 342 -25.49 -35.66 -26.95
CA GLN A 342 -26.15 -36.80 -27.59
C GLN A 342 -25.23 -37.39 -28.68
N ASP A 343 -25.35 -38.69 -28.93
CA ASP A 343 -24.84 -39.31 -30.16
C ASP A 343 -25.82 -40.41 -30.64
N ALA A 344 -25.81 -40.65 -31.96
CA ALA A 344 -26.52 -41.71 -32.70
C ALA A 344 -28.08 -41.75 -32.76
N GLN A 345 -28.64 -41.25 -33.88
CA GLN A 345 -29.55 -41.94 -34.85
C GLN A 345 -30.27 -40.89 -35.74
N GLY A 346 -30.32 -40.92 -37.07
CA GLY A 346 -29.64 -41.75 -38.07
C GLY A 346 -30.37 -41.81 -39.44
N ASN A 347 -29.65 -41.52 -40.53
CA ASN A 347 -29.82 -42.03 -41.93
C ASN A 347 -30.56 -41.20 -43.02
N GLN A 348 -30.07 -41.34 -44.29
CA GLN A 348 -30.51 -40.76 -45.59
C GLN A 348 -30.35 -39.22 -45.73
N GLY A 349 -29.82 -38.56 -46.77
CA GLY A 349 -29.22 -38.82 -48.10
C GLY A 349 -29.07 -37.45 -48.81
N ASP A 350 -28.36 -37.19 -49.92
CA ASP A 350 -27.51 -37.96 -50.83
C ASP A 350 -26.71 -36.95 -51.73
N SER A 351 -25.90 -37.41 -52.70
CA SER A 351 -25.31 -36.68 -53.85
C SER A 351 -24.11 -35.69 -53.67
N THR A 352 -22.98 -36.05 -54.31
CA THR A 352 -22.08 -35.29 -55.25
C THR A 352 -21.90 -33.76 -55.12
N SER A 353 -20.77 -33.12 -55.47
CA SER A 353 -19.38 -33.48 -55.86
C SER A 353 -18.58 -32.18 -56.10
N ASP A 354 -17.25 -32.20 -55.95
CA ASP A 354 -16.19 -31.36 -56.56
C ASP A 354 -16.49 -29.92 -57.06
N ALA A 355 -15.72 -28.92 -56.57
CA ALA A 355 -14.87 -28.02 -57.38
C ALA A 355 -14.23 -26.88 -56.56
N ASP A 356 -12.96 -26.57 -56.86
CA ASP A 356 -12.21 -25.42 -56.36
C ASP A 356 -12.67 -24.10 -57.03
N ILE A 357 -12.70 -22.98 -56.30
CA ILE A 357 -12.60 -21.62 -56.87
C ILE A 357 -11.80 -20.71 -55.92
N ASP A 358 -10.55 -20.46 -56.31
CA ASP A 358 -9.73 -19.33 -55.85
C ASP A 358 -10.13 -18.04 -56.60
N GLY A 359 -10.08 -16.89 -55.92
CA GLY A 359 -10.60 -15.63 -56.45
C GLY A 359 -9.83 -14.40 -55.98
N GLU A 360 -8.70 -14.12 -56.62
CA GLU A 360 -8.02 -12.82 -56.53
C GLU A 360 -8.83 -11.72 -57.24
N LEU A 361 -8.86 -10.52 -56.66
CA LEU A 361 -9.16 -9.27 -57.38
C LEU A 361 -8.29 -8.13 -56.83
N GLU A 362 -7.11 -7.94 -57.43
CA GLU A 362 -6.34 -6.69 -57.33
C GLU A 362 -6.90 -5.63 -58.29
N PHE A 363 -6.87 -4.34 -57.92
CA PHE A 363 -6.65 -3.24 -58.88
C PHE A 363 -5.98 -2.01 -58.25
N ALA A 364 -4.66 -1.94 -58.43
CA ALA A 364 -3.81 -0.76 -58.72
C ALA A 364 -3.78 0.50 -57.80
N PRO A 365 -2.61 1.17 -57.67
CA PRO A 365 -2.41 2.34 -56.81
C PRO A 365 -2.60 3.69 -57.54
N LEU A 366 -2.79 4.76 -56.75
CA LEU A 366 -2.67 6.14 -57.21
C LEU A 366 -1.47 6.83 -56.54
N SER A 367 -0.56 7.32 -57.38
CA SER A 367 0.52 8.23 -57.02
C SER A 367 0.37 9.55 -57.79
N GLN A 368 0.46 10.67 -57.08
CA GLN A 368 0.97 11.95 -57.59
C GLN A 368 1.56 12.72 -56.42
#